data_AF-A0A534NL95-F1
#
_entry.id   AF-A0A534NL95-F1
#
_cell.length_a   1.000
_cell.length_b   1.000
_cell.length_c   1.000
_cell.angle_alpha   90.00
_cell.angle_beta   90.00
_cell.angle_gamma   90.00
#
_symmetry.space_group_name_H-M   'P 1'
#
loop_
_entity.id
_entity.type
_entity.pdbx_description
1 polymer ?
#
loop_
_entity_poly.entity_id
_entity_poly.type
_entity_poly.pdbx_seq_one_letter_code
_entity_poly.pdbx_strand_id
1 'polypeptide(L)'
;MIVNRTLARLLWPDKDPIGQRIGLGPGDPENREVVGVVADTRSALDAPAGPQIYAPYAQVPWPFFTLVVRSDLGPVALQSSLRREISAIDPELPVGATRSLDEVLAGTVARRRFAALVLTTFAAAALLLALGGISGTLAYVVAQRTRELGIRAALGATRGRVLTLVLGQGLRLSGVGVLSGA
;
A
#
# COMPACT_ATOMS: atom_id res chain seq x y z
N MET A 1 -14.62 27.67 -11.57
CA MET A 1 -13.92 26.36 -11.61
C MET A 1 -12.96 26.24 -10.43
N ILE A 2 -12.66 25.04 -9.97
CA ILE A 2 -11.71 24.79 -8.86
C ILE A 2 -10.54 23.95 -9.38
N VAL A 3 -9.33 24.23 -8.92
CA VAL A 3 -8.11 23.49 -9.31
C VAL A 3 -7.41 22.90 -8.09
N ASN A 4 -6.60 21.86 -8.25
CA ASN A 4 -5.73 21.40 -7.17
C ASN A 4 -4.43 22.21 -7.06
N ARG A 5 -3.70 22.06 -5.94
CA ARG A 5 -2.43 22.75 -5.70
C ARG A 5 -1.35 22.36 -6.72
N THR A 6 -1.31 21.12 -7.20
CA THR A 6 -0.37 20.72 -8.26
C THR A 6 -0.60 21.54 -9.54
N LEU A 7 -1.84 21.64 -10.01
CA LEU A 7 -2.15 22.41 -11.22
C LEU A 7 -1.91 23.91 -11.01
N ALA A 8 -2.29 24.46 -9.86
CA ALA A 8 -2.06 25.85 -9.53
C ALA A 8 -0.57 26.23 -9.62
N ARG A 9 0.31 25.42 -9.03
CA ARG A 9 1.77 25.64 -9.09
C ARG A 9 2.35 25.45 -10.49
N LEU A 10 1.77 24.57 -11.29
CA LEU A 10 2.24 24.30 -12.65
C LEU A 10 1.98 25.48 -13.60
N LEU A 11 0.78 26.08 -13.51
CA LEU A 11 0.38 27.17 -14.42
C LEU A 11 0.69 28.57 -13.87
N TRP A 12 0.69 28.72 -12.54
CA TRP A 12 0.86 30.00 -11.86
C TRP A 12 1.81 29.86 -10.66
N PRO A 13 3.11 29.56 -10.87
CA PRO A 13 4.07 29.35 -9.78
C PRO A 13 4.23 30.58 -8.87
N ASP A 14 4.20 31.78 -9.46
CA ASP A 14 4.45 33.06 -8.76
C ASP A 14 3.23 33.99 -8.77
N LYS A 15 2.03 33.46 -9.05
CA LYS A 15 0.79 34.25 -9.13
C LYS A 15 -0.32 33.58 -8.36
N ASP A 16 -1.24 34.40 -7.84
CA ASP A 16 -2.49 33.89 -7.30
C ASP A 16 -3.29 33.23 -8.44
N PRO A 17 -3.61 31.93 -8.34
CA PRO A 17 -4.44 31.24 -9.33
C PRO A 17 -5.90 31.72 -9.31
N ILE A 18 -6.38 32.33 -8.22
CA ILE A 18 -7.75 32.85 -8.15
C ILE A 18 -7.93 34.01 -9.13
N GLY A 19 -9.02 34.01 -9.88
CA GLY A 19 -9.32 35.02 -10.92
C GLY A 19 -8.66 34.73 -12.28
N GLN A 20 -7.75 33.75 -12.35
CA GLN A 20 -7.15 33.34 -13.62
C GLN A 20 -8.14 32.52 -14.45
N ARG A 21 -7.98 32.53 -15.78
CA ARG A 21 -8.88 31.82 -16.70
C ARG A 21 -8.15 30.73 -17.48
N ILE A 22 -8.81 29.60 -17.68
CA ILE A 22 -8.28 28.45 -18.42
C ILE A 22 -9.40 27.74 -19.19
N GLY A 23 -9.08 27.25 -20.39
CA GLY A 23 -9.96 26.40 -21.19
C GLY A 23 -9.74 24.90 -20.88
N LEU A 24 -10.76 24.07 -21.10
CA LEU A 24 -10.72 22.63 -20.79
C LEU A 24 -10.14 21.77 -21.92
N GLY A 25 -9.77 22.39 -23.05
CA GLY A 25 -9.13 21.73 -24.17
C GLY A 25 -8.81 22.68 -25.33
N PRO A 26 -8.09 22.19 -26.35
CA PRO A 26 -7.80 22.98 -27.55
C PRO A 26 -9.10 23.42 -28.22
N GLY A 27 -9.25 24.73 -28.44
CA GLY A 27 -10.43 25.30 -29.11
C GLY A 27 -11.65 25.51 -28.23
N ASP A 28 -11.56 25.30 -26.91
CA ASP A 28 -12.61 25.66 -25.96
C ASP A 28 -12.69 27.19 -25.81
N PRO A 29 -13.76 27.84 -26.31
CA PRO A 29 -13.90 29.29 -26.24
C PRO A 29 -14.27 29.75 -24.82
N GLU A 30 -14.75 28.85 -23.96
CA GLU A 30 -15.14 29.15 -22.61
C GLU A 30 -13.91 29.15 -21.70
N ASN A 31 -13.21 30.28 -21.71
CA ASN A 31 -12.21 30.62 -20.71
C ASN A 31 -12.88 30.73 -19.33
N ARG A 32 -12.80 29.68 -18.52
CA ARG A 32 -13.45 29.58 -17.21
C ARG A 32 -12.52 30.09 -16.12
N GLU A 33 -13.08 30.88 -15.22
CA GLU A 33 -12.35 31.45 -14.10
C GLU A 33 -12.12 30.43 -12.98
N VAL A 34 -10.91 30.45 -12.43
CA VAL A 34 -10.54 29.71 -11.22
C VAL A 34 -11.02 30.50 -10.01
N VAL A 35 -11.94 29.92 -9.24
CA VAL A 35 -12.58 30.52 -8.07
C VAL A 35 -12.19 29.84 -6.77
N GLY A 36 -11.36 28.79 -6.83
CA GLY A 36 -10.90 28.06 -5.65
C GLY A 36 -9.73 27.13 -5.93
N VAL A 37 -8.96 26.86 -4.89
CA VAL A 37 -7.86 25.89 -4.89
C VAL A 37 -8.09 24.86 -3.79
N VAL A 38 -8.03 23.58 -4.14
CA VAL A 38 -8.18 22.46 -3.20
C VAL A 38 -6.85 21.71 -3.01
N ALA A 39 -6.78 20.92 -1.93
CA ALA A 39 -5.65 20.05 -1.69
C ALA A 39 -5.54 18.95 -2.77
N ASP A 40 -4.33 18.44 -2.94
CA ASP A 40 -4.04 17.41 -3.93
C ASP A 40 -4.66 16.07 -3.55
N THR A 41 -5.44 15.47 -4.46
CA THR A 41 -6.00 14.13 -4.27
C THR A 41 -5.21 13.12 -5.10
N ARG A 42 -4.71 12.06 -4.45
CA ARG A 42 -3.97 11.00 -5.14
C ARG A 42 -4.92 10.03 -5.80
N SER A 43 -4.84 9.93 -7.13
CA SER A 43 -5.59 8.93 -7.89
C SER A 43 -4.97 7.52 -7.83
N ALA A 44 -3.68 7.42 -7.50
CA ALA A 44 -2.98 6.16 -7.25
C ALA A 44 -2.04 6.28 -6.05
N LEU A 45 -1.91 5.18 -5.29
CA LEU A 45 -1.08 5.12 -4.08
C LEU A 45 0.43 5.29 -4.37
N ASP A 46 0.90 4.88 -5.55
CA ASP A 46 2.33 4.94 -5.94
C ASP A 46 2.68 6.12 -6.85
N ALA A 47 1.72 7.00 -7.15
CA ALA A 47 1.94 8.13 -8.03
C ALA A 47 1.78 9.46 -7.30
N PRO A 48 2.57 10.49 -7.65
CA PRO A 48 2.29 11.84 -7.20
C PRO A 48 0.90 12.28 -7.71
N ALA A 49 0.27 13.19 -6.98
CA ALA A 49 -1.00 13.75 -7.41
C ALA A 49 -0.79 14.58 -8.68
N GLY A 50 -1.45 14.18 -9.77
CA GLY A 50 -1.42 14.90 -11.04
C GLY A 50 -2.21 16.22 -10.98
N PRO A 51 -2.12 17.04 -12.05
CA PRO A 51 -2.94 18.24 -12.17
C PRO A 51 -4.43 17.86 -12.31
N GLN A 52 -5.31 18.52 -11.56
CA GLN A 52 -6.74 18.22 -11.51
C GLN A 52 -7.59 19.49 -11.55
N ILE A 53 -8.73 19.38 -12.23
CA ILE A 53 -9.74 20.42 -12.39
C ILE A 53 -11.09 19.87 -11.91
N TYR A 54 -11.83 20.71 -11.19
CA TYR A 54 -13.19 20.45 -10.74
C TYR A 54 -14.12 21.53 -11.29
N ALA A 55 -15.10 21.11 -12.09
CA ALA A 55 -16.12 21.98 -12.65
C ALA A 55 -17.52 21.46 -12.26
N PRO A 56 -18.49 22.35 -12.00
CA PRO A 56 -19.87 21.92 -11.80
C PRO A 56 -20.40 21.18 -13.02
N TYR A 57 -21.01 20.01 -12.82
CA TYR A 57 -21.59 19.22 -13.91
C TYR A 57 -22.60 20.01 -14.74
N ALA A 58 -23.38 20.90 -14.11
CA ALA A 58 -24.32 21.78 -14.81
C ALA A 58 -23.67 22.77 -15.79
N GLN A 59 -22.40 23.11 -15.59
CA GLN A 59 -21.65 23.99 -16.48
C GLN A 59 -20.85 23.21 -17.53
N VAL A 60 -20.38 22.02 -17.17
CA VAL A 60 -19.57 21.15 -18.04
C VAL A 60 -20.16 19.75 -17.99
N PRO A 61 -21.29 19.51 -18.68
CA PRO A 61 -21.89 18.19 -18.72
C PRO A 61 -20.98 17.23 -19.46
N TRP A 62 -20.81 16.03 -18.91
CA TRP A 62 -20.04 14.96 -19.52
C TRP A 62 -20.98 13.79 -19.84
N PRO A 63 -20.89 13.14 -21.01
CA PRO A 63 -21.82 12.07 -21.41
C PRO A 63 -21.81 10.85 -20.47
N PHE A 64 -20.81 10.75 -19.60
CA PHE A 64 -20.70 9.71 -18.59
C PHE A 64 -20.19 10.32 -17.28
N PHE A 65 -20.78 9.91 -16.17
CA PHE A 65 -20.38 10.32 -14.83
C PHE A 65 -20.58 9.17 -13.85
N THR A 66 -19.94 9.27 -12.68
CA THR A 66 -20.19 8.37 -11.57
C THR A 66 -20.93 9.13 -10.48
N LEU A 67 -22.08 8.63 -10.07
CA LEU A 67 -22.79 9.17 -8.92
C LEU A 67 -22.15 8.64 -7.63
N VAL A 68 -21.64 9.56 -6.81
CA VAL A 68 -21.10 9.24 -5.50
C VAL A 68 -22.11 9.67 -4.45
N VAL A 69 -22.61 8.72 -3.66
CA VAL A 69 -23.60 8.96 -2.62
C VAL A 69 -22.98 8.70 -1.25
N ARG A 70 -23.13 9.66 -0.33
CA ARG A 70 -22.81 9.50 1.09
C ARG A 70 -24.12 9.29 1.84
N SER A 71 -24.21 8.19 2.58
CA SER A 71 -25.40 7.82 3.36
C SER A 71 -24.98 7.02 4.59
N ASP A 72 -25.77 7.11 5.64
CA ASP A 72 -25.64 6.27 6.85
C ASP A 72 -26.33 4.91 6.69
N LEU A 73 -27.06 4.70 5.59
CA LEU A 73 -27.69 3.41 5.27
C LEU A 73 -26.65 2.39 4.82
N GLY A 74 -26.88 1.12 5.17
CA GLY A 74 -26.04 0.01 4.71
C GLY A 74 -26.00 -0.08 3.18
N PRO A 75 -24.86 -0.49 2.57
CA PRO A 75 -24.67 -0.48 1.12
C PRO A 75 -25.77 -1.20 0.33
N VAL A 76 -26.26 -2.34 0.84
CA VAL A 76 -27.31 -3.14 0.20
C VAL A 76 -28.65 -2.40 0.16
N ALA A 77 -29.04 -1.75 1.26
CA ALA A 77 -30.28 -0.99 1.36
C ALA A 77 -30.23 0.25 0.45
N LEU A 78 -29.08 0.92 0.39
CA LEU A 78 -28.87 2.08 -0.48
C LEU A 78 -28.90 1.68 -1.96
N GLN A 79 -28.24 0.58 -2.34
CA GLN A 79 -28.23 0.10 -3.73
C GLN A 79 -29.62 -0.25 -4.24
N SER A 80 -30.40 -0.98 -3.45
CA SER A 80 -31.77 -1.35 -3.85
C SER A 80 -32.66 -0.12 -4.01
N SER A 81 -32.50 0.88 -3.15
CA SER A 81 -33.25 2.13 -3.24
C SER A 81 -32.84 2.98 -4.44
N LEU A 82 -31.53 3.15 -4.67
CA LEU A 82 -31.02 3.88 -5.84
C LEU A 82 -31.43 3.23 -7.16
N ARG A 83 -31.38 1.90 -7.26
CA ARG A 83 -31.80 1.19 -8.48
C ARG A 83 -33.28 1.43 -8.78
N ARG A 84 -34.15 1.40 -7.76
CA ARG A 84 -35.59 1.70 -7.95
C ARG A 84 -35.81 3.11 -8.46
N GLU A 85 -35.17 4.11 -7.85
CA GLU A 85 -35.33 5.52 -8.25
C GLU A 85 -34.76 5.77 -9.65
N ILE A 86 -33.59 5.22 -9.99
CA ILE A 86 -33.00 5.38 -11.33
C ILE A 86 -33.90 4.73 -12.39
N SER A 87 -34.37 3.50 -12.15
CA SER A 87 -35.29 2.82 -13.08
C SER A 87 -36.64 3.51 -13.23
N ALA A 88 -37.09 4.29 -12.23
CA ALA A 88 -38.30 5.09 -12.33
C ALA A 88 -38.11 6.34 -13.20
N ILE A 89 -36.89 6.88 -13.27
CA ILE A 89 -36.53 8.01 -14.13
C ILE A 89 -36.34 7.51 -15.57
N ASP A 90 -35.53 6.48 -15.76
CA ASP A 90 -35.25 5.90 -17.07
C ASP A 90 -34.85 4.41 -16.91
N PRO A 91 -35.69 3.47 -17.36
CA PRO A 91 -35.41 2.03 -17.30
C PRO A 91 -34.25 1.58 -18.21
N GLU A 92 -33.92 2.34 -19.25
CA GLU A 92 -32.87 1.99 -20.22
C GLU A 92 -31.48 2.43 -19.76
N LEU A 93 -31.39 3.27 -18.71
CA LEU A 93 -30.11 3.69 -18.14
C LEU A 93 -29.33 2.48 -17.59
N PRO A 94 -28.13 2.19 -18.12
CA PRO A 94 -27.29 1.13 -17.59
C PRO A 94 -26.74 1.55 -16.22
N VAL A 95 -27.36 1.06 -15.15
CA VAL A 95 -26.81 1.19 -13.80
C VAL A 95 -25.61 0.25 -13.69
N GLY A 96 -24.41 0.83 -13.78
CA GLY A 96 -23.16 0.10 -13.60
C GLY A 96 -23.07 -0.58 -12.24
N ALA A 97 -22.08 -1.48 -12.08
CA ALA A 97 -21.87 -2.20 -10.82
C ALA A 97 -21.69 -1.23 -9.65
N THR A 98 -22.72 -1.15 -8.81
CA THR A 98 -22.72 -0.39 -7.57
C THR A 98 -21.71 -1.00 -6.62
N ARG A 99 -20.71 -0.22 -6.23
CA ARG A 99 -19.63 -0.65 -5.34
C ARG A 99 -19.52 0.30 -4.16
N SER A 100 -19.27 -0.24 -2.97
CA SER A 100 -18.93 0.59 -1.82
C SER A 100 -17.53 1.18 -2.01
N LEU A 101 -17.25 2.32 -1.36
CA LEU A 101 -15.91 2.89 -1.41
C LEU A 101 -14.87 1.94 -0.79
N ASP A 102 -15.27 1.16 0.21
CA ASP A 102 -14.45 0.12 0.84
C ASP A 102 -14.07 -0.99 -0.13
N GLU A 103 -15.00 -1.44 -0.99
CA GLU A 103 -14.71 -2.44 -2.04
C GLU A 103 -13.73 -1.90 -3.08
N VAL A 104 -13.91 -0.63 -3.48
CA VAL A 104 -12.98 0.03 -4.42
C VAL A 104 -11.58 0.11 -3.80
N LEU A 105 -11.48 0.53 -2.54
CA LEU A 105 -10.22 0.59 -1.80
C LEU A 105 -9.60 -0.80 -1.62
N ALA A 106 -10.39 -1.81 -1.26
CA ALA A 106 -9.92 -3.19 -1.12
C ALA A 106 -9.30 -3.71 -2.42
N GLY A 107 -9.93 -3.42 -3.57
CA GLY A 107 -9.40 -3.75 -4.89
C GLY A 107 -8.03 -3.11 -5.18
N THR A 108 -7.82 -1.86 -4.77
CA THR A 108 -6.52 -1.17 -4.99
C THR A 108 -5.37 -1.77 -4.19
N VAL A 109 -5.64 -2.33 -3.00
CA VAL A 109 -4.61 -2.87 -2.10
C VAL A 109 -4.44 -4.39 -2.25
N ALA A 110 -5.42 -5.08 -2.83
CA ALA A 110 -5.44 -6.54 -2.98
C ALA A 110 -4.16 -7.11 -3.61
N ARG A 111 -3.69 -6.51 -4.72
CA ARG A 111 -2.48 -6.98 -5.43
C ARG A 111 -1.23 -6.91 -4.56
N ARG A 112 -1.08 -5.85 -3.75
CA ARG A 112 0.06 -5.69 -2.84
C ARG A 112 0.00 -6.67 -1.68
N ARG A 113 -1.19 -6.87 -1.10
CA ARG A 113 -1.40 -7.87 -0.05
C ARG A 113 -1.07 -9.28 -0.53
N PHE A 114 -1.47 -9.62 -1.74
CA PHE A 114 -1.15 -10.91 -2.34
C PHE A 114 0.37 -11.09 -2.51
N ALA A 115 1.06 -10.09 -3.08
CA ALA A 115 2.51 -10.13 -3.22
C ALA A 115 3.21 -10.25 -1.85
N ALA A 116 2.81 -9.44 -0.87
CA ALA A 116 3.34 -9.51 0.49
C ALA A 116 3.16 -10.90 1.09
N LEU A 117 1.97 -11.51 0.95
CA LEU A 117 1.68 -12.84 1.47
C LEU A 117 2.60 -13.91 0.84
N VAL A 118 2.79 -13.86 -0.47
CA VAL A 118 3.71 -14.76 -1.19
C VAL A 118 5.15 -14.57 -0.71
N LEU A 119 5.63 -13.32 -0.64
CA LEU A 119 6.98 -13.03 -0.13
C LEU A 119 7.17 -13.49 1.31
N THR A 120 6.19 -13.25 2.19
CA THR A 120 6.27 -13.70 3.59
C THR A 120 6.28 -15.22 3.70
N THR A 121 5.59 -15.92 2.81
CA THR A 121 5.58 -17.39 2.77
C THR A 121 6.96 -17.92 2.37
N PHE A 122 7.57 -17.36 1.32
CA PHE A 122 8.94 -17.71 0.94
C PHE A 122 9.96 -17.35 2.01
N ALA A 123 9.84 -16.17 2.63
CA ALA A 123 10.72 -15.75 3.71
C ALA A 123 10.62 -16.70 4.92
N ALA A 124 9.42 -17.13 5.29
CA ALA A 124 9.21 -18.12 6.36
C ALA A 124 9.85 -19.47 6.01
N ALA A 125 9.68 -19.96 4.77
CA ALA A 125 10.31 -21.19 4.31
C ALA A 125 11.85 -21.10 4.32
N ALA A 126 12.41 -20.00 3.81
CA ALA A 126 13.84 -19.74 3.84
C ALA A 126 14.39 -19.67 5.26
N LEU A 127 13.66 -19.05 6.20
CA LEU A 127 14.02 -18.99 7.61
C LEU A 127 14.05 -20.39 8.26
N LEU A 128 13.05 -21.24 7.98
CA LEU A 128 13.03 -22.62 8.48
C LEU A 128 14.21 -23.44 7.94
N LEU A 129 14.52 -23.30 6.65
CA LEU A 129 15.68 -23.95 6.04
C LEU A 129 17.00 -23.46 6.65
N ALA A 130 17.12 -22.16 6.88
CA ALA A 130 18.29 -21.57 7.53
C ALA A 130 18.46 -22.09 8.96
N LEU A 131 17.39 -22.13 9.75
CA LEU A 131 17.40 -22.70 11.11
C LEU A 131 17.79 -24.18 11.12
N GLY A 132 17.30 -24.95 10.15
CA GLY A 132 17.71 -26.35 9.94
C GLY A 132 19.20 -26.47 9.64
N GLY A 133 19.72 -25.66 8.72
CA GLY A 133 21.15 -25.63 8.36
C GLY A 133 22.06 -25.21 9.51
N ILE A 134 21.67 -24.18 10.28
CA ILE A 134 22.41 -23.73 11.46
C ILE A 134 22.43 -24.82 12.53
N SER A 135 21.30 -25.48 12.79
CA SER A 135 21.23 -26.59 13.75
C SER A 135 22.10 -27.77 13.33
N GLY A 136 22.11 -28.11 12.03
CA GLY A 136 22.95 -29.18 11.48
C GLY A 136 24.45 -28.87 11.54
N THR A 137 24.85 -27.66 11.16
CA THR A 137 26.26 -27.22 11.24
C THR A 137 26.75 -27.13 12.69
N LEU A 138 25.92 -26.65 13.61
CA LEU A 138 26.24 -26.61 15.04
C LEU A 138 26.39 -28.02 15.62
N ALA A 139 25.48 -28.94 15.28
CA ALA A 139 25.57 -30.35 15.69
C ALA A 139 26.86 -31.00 15.20
N TYR A 140 27.28 -30.72 13.96
CA TYR A 140 28.54 -31.21 13.40
C TYR A 140 29.77 -30.69 14.16
N VAL A 141 29.81 -29.37 14.45
CA VAL A 141 30.92 -28.76 15.21
C VAL A 141 31.01 -29.32 16.63
N VAL A 142 29.86 -29.51 17.30
CA VAL A 142 29.81 -30.12 18.63
C VAL A 142 30.30 -31.56 18.58
N ALA A 143 29.84 -32.35 17.59
CA ALA A 143 30.27 -33.73 17.40
C ALA A 143 31.79 -33.85 17.23
N GLN A 144 32.43 -32.97 16.44
CA GLN A 144 33.89 -32.94 16.29
C GLN A 144 34.62 -32.57 17.59
N ARG A 145 34.04 -31.69 18.43
CA ARG A 145 34.65 -31.24 19.69
C ARG A 145 34.29 -32.10 20.90
N THR A 146 33.48 -33.14 20.74
CA THR A 146 33.01 -34.01 21.83
C THR A 146 34.17 -34.57 22.66
N ARG A 147 35.32 -34.90 22.04
CA ARG A 147 36.50 -35.42 22.74
C ARG A 147 37.16 -34.37 23.64
N GLU A 148 37.38 -33.14 23.15
CA GLU A 148 37.89 -32.03 23.97
C GLU A 148 36.93 -31.64 25.09
N LEU A 149 35.63 -31.61 24.78
CA LEU A 149 34.57 -31.28 25.73
C LEU A 149 34.47 -32.35 26.83
N GLY A 150 34.62 -33.63 26.49
CA GLY A 150 34.68 -34.74 27.43
C GLY A 150 35.90 -34.69 28.35
N ILE A 151 37.08 -34.35 27.82
CA ILE A 151 38.32 -34.18 28.61
C ILE A 151 38.17 -32.99 29.58
N ARG A 152 37.64 -31.84 29.13
CA ARG A 152 37.38 -30.68 30.01
C ARG A 152 36.34 -30.98 31.08
N ALA A 153 35.30 -31.75 30.76
CA ALA A 153 34.31 -32.19 31.73
C ALA A 153 34.92 -33.13 32.79
N ALA A 154 35.79 -34.05 32.38
CA ALA A 154 36.53 -34.93 33.30
C ALA A 154 37.51 -34.17 34.20
N LEU A 155 38.04 -33.03 33.74
CA LEU A 155 38.87 -32.09 34.52
C LEU A 155 38.06 -31.13 35.43
N GLY A 156 36.74 -31.30 35.53
CA GLY A 156 35.88 -30.55 36.47
C GLY A 156 35.21 -29.30 35.90
N ALA A 157 35.18 -29.10 34.58
CA ALA A 157 34.46 -27.97 34.00
C ALA A 157 32.94 -28.06 34.22
N THR A 158 32.35 -27.05 34.86
CA THR A 158 30.89 -26.93 35.04
C THR A 158 30.14 -26.81 33.71
N ARG A 159 29.04 -27.56 33.54
CA ARG A 159 28.17 -27.57 32.34
C ARG A 159 27.81 -26.18 31.82
N GLY A 160 27.58 -25.21 32.72
CA GLY A 160 27.30 -23.83 32.36
C GLY A 160 28.40 -23.19 31.51
N ARG A 161 29.68 -23.38 31.87
CA ARG A 161 30.83 -22.76 31.19
C ARG A 161 31.07 -23.32 29.79
N VAL A 162 30.66 -24.57 29.54
CA VAL A 162 30.67 -25.19 28.21
C VAL A 162 29.52 -24.63 27.35
N LEU A 163 28.31 -24.53 27.92
CA LEU A 163 27.15 -23.94 27.27
C LEU A 163 27.38 -22.48 26.84
N THR A 164 27.96 -21.65 27.71
CA THR A 164 28.25 -20.24 27.39
C THR A 164 29.23 -20.11 26.21
N LEU A 165 30.19 -21.02 26.11
CA LEU A 165 31.22 -21.01 25.06
C LEU A 165 30.62 -21.37 23.68
N VAL A 166 29.78 -22.41 23.64
CA VAL A 166 29.11 -22.86 22.41
C VAL A 166 28.04 -21.86 21.95
N LEU A 167 27.20 -21.39 22.87
CA LEU A 167 26.19 -20.36 22.58
C LEU A 167 26.83 -19.03 22.15
N GLY A 168 27.92 -18.63 22.79
CA GLY A 168 28.66 -17.43 22.44
C GLY A 168 29.25 -17.50 21.02
N GLN A 169 29.80 -18.64 20.61
CA GLN A 169 30.25 -18.85 19.24
C GLN A 169 29.10 -18.82 18.23
N GLY A 170 27.98 -19.50 18.53
CA GLY A 170 26.79 -19.48 17.69
C GLY A 170 26.22 -18.07 17.50
N LEU A 171 26.03 -17.34 18.59
CA LEU A 171 25.54 -15.96 18.57
C LEU A 171 26.44 -15.01 17.78
N ARG A 172 27.76 -15.16 17.90
CA ARG A 172 28.72 -14.31 17.16
C ARG A 172 28.63 -14.57 15.65
N LEU A 173 28.51 -15.83 15.24
CA LEU A 173 28.36 -16.22 13.84
C LEU A 173 27.02 -15.75 13.28
N SER A 174 25.92 -15.93 14.03
CA SER A 174 24.60 -15.42 13.67
C SER A 174 24.58 -13.89 13.57
N GLY A 175 25.24 -13.19 14.49
CA GLY A 175 25.34 -11.73 14.48
C GLY A 175 26.07 -11.19 13.25
N VAL A 176 27.17 -11.83 12.82
CA VAL A 176 27.86 -11.50 11.57
C VAL A 176 26.94 -11.75 10.37
N GLY A 177 26.20 -12.87 10.36
CA GLY A 177 25.23 -13.16 9.30
C GLY A 177 24.12 -12.11 9.19
N VAL A 178 23.57 -11.66 10.32
CA VAL A 178 22.54 -10.61 10.36
C VAL A 178 23.10 -9.27 9.86
N LEU A 179 24.29 -8.88 10.31
CA LEU A 179 24.94 -7.64 9.88
C LEU A 179 25.33 -7.64 8.39
N SER A 180 25.63 -8.81 7.83
CA SER A 180 25.98 -8.94 6.41
C SER A 180 24.75 -8.99 5.50
N GLY A 181 23.58 -9.33 6.06
CA GLY A 181 22.31 -9.43 5.34
C GLY A 181 21.38 -8.23 5.50
N ALA A 182 21.65 -7.34 6.45
CA ALA A 182 20.96 -6.05 6.64
C ALA A 182 21.53 -4.98 5.70
#